data_AF-A0A378W2P9-F1
#
_entry.id   AF-A0A378W2P9-F1
#
_cell.length_a   1.000
_cell.length_b   1.000
_cell.length_c   1.000
_cell.angle_alpha   90.00
_cell.angle_beta   90.00
_cell.angle_gamma   90.00
#
_symmetry.space_group_name_H-M   'P 1'
#
loop_
_entity.id
_entity.type
_entity.pdbx_description
1 polymer ?
#
loop_
_entity_poly.entity_id
_entity_poly.type
_entity_poly.pdbx_seq_one_letter_code
_entity_poly.pdbx_strand_id
1 'polypeptide(L)'
;MTMAHMVSEGAQKTAGRVLGVLRTLGTMLAGAAVVWLVWAAVLGAWARLGAARSTGESAWYVVGLHRWGEALPNRMALVVGIVAVVLIAAMAYSVWRGHTGRDLAATPAGTAGVAALLVMAYVTQGIPAFYRAAMDNSPVTAALPAGMASWWLGLAGAAATFLAARAFPLLERAAVKLLAVGAAIAVVVAAVVTVGAFRAGDDARFLDATTAPATDVPAVPDALGKRTFTVSVPDAFEGDKHEPGRQIVAAGAGFVVYGDHRITAYGADGKERWHFARTGPGGVTVNGMRVFDNGATVVAFVDKGLVGLDATTGERLWSNADDQMMYALAEVPGYNLEAPFVVYRDDRVWVRFDTRTGAPKWSVPAPHADCAFPPRAVDTRAWLVSVVQCPSEQGNAIRVVALNPDNGEAVWDHEVFKGQADATAVATPANAVGIFVQFGGAGAPPGISYVNVVDKTVTPLPERGTGEPSLGPGDDFLFSGRDGGRQLLLFGPDGKQRCAGAQGIRGSQTRLVGQGGGLAYLSFANGFTLADNSDQGSLRTFDAKTCAQTSAVPAASVEGFVPVPGAVLVLRRDGQTLQIDGYRLA
;
A
#
# COMPACT_ATOMS: atom_id res chain seq x y z
N MET A 1 -47.49 -26.71 -69.86
CA MET A 1 -47.96 -26.20 -68.54
C MET A 1 -47.50 -27.12 -67.40
N THR A 2 -46.23 -27.52 -67.39
CA THR A 2 -45.71 -28.61 -66.50
C THR A 2 -44.32 -28.34 -65.92
N MET A 3 -43.68 -27.22 -66.25
CA MET A 3 -42.38 -26.82 -65.65
C MET A 3 -42.51 -25.91 -64.41
N ALA A 4 -43.63 -25.20 -64.23
CA ALA A 4 -43.82 -24.31 -63.08
C ALA A 4 -44.19 -25.05 -61.78
N HIS A 5 -44.72 -26.28 -61.86
CA HIS A 5 -45.21 -27.00 -60.68
C HIS A 5 -44.12 -27.78 -59.92
N MET A 6 -43.06 -28.22 -60.61
CA MET A 6 -41.95 -28.97 -59.99
C MET A 6 -40.95 -28.08 -59.22
N VAL A 7 -40.80 -26.80 -59.60
CA VAL A 7 -39.96 -25.84 -58.86
C VAL A 7 -40.60 -25.48 -57.51
N SER A 8 -41.93 -25.53 -57.42
CA SER A 8 -42.73 -25.22 -56.22
C SER A 8 -42.62 -26.27 -55.11
N GLU A 9 -42.67 -27.56 -55.46
CA GLU A 9 -42.56 -28.67 -54.48
C GLU A 9 -41.17 -28.78 -53.85
N GLY A 10 -40.12 -28.58 -54.66
CA GLY A 10 -38.74 -28.52 -54.16
C GLY A 10 -38.54 -27.38 -53.16
N ALA A 11 -39.09 -26.20 -53.47
CA ALA A 11 -39.05 -25.03 -52.58
C ALA A 11 -39.85 -25.26 -51.28
N GLN A 12 -41.05 -25.86 -51.34
CA GLN A 12 -41.86 -26.16 -50.15
C GLN A 12 -41.21 -27.21 -49.23
N LYS A 13 -40.60 -28.25 -49.80
CA LYS A 13 -39.92 -29.31 -49.02
C LYS A 13 -38.65 -28.79 -48.35
N THR A 14 -37.93 -27.89 -49.04
CA THR A 14 -36.75 -27.21 -48.50
C THR A 14 -37.15 -26.20 -47.42
N ALA A 15 -38.20 -25.41 -47.64
CA ALA A 15 -38.76 -24.50 -46.65
C ALA A 15 -39.24 -25.22 -45.38
N GLY A 16 -39.91 -26.37 -45.53
CA GLY A 16 -40.34 -27.21 -44.41
C GLY A 16 -39.18 -27.76 -43.57
N ARG A 17 -38.06 -28.17 -44.21
CA ARG A 17 -36.83 -28.57 -43.50
C ARG A 17 -36.19 -27.39 -42.77
N VAL A 18 -36.08 -26.24 -43.43
CA VAL A 18 -35.49 -25.02 -42.83
C VAL A 18 -36.32 -24.55 -41.63
N LEU A 19 -37.65 -24.52 -41.74
CA LEU A 19 -38.56 -24.19 -40.64
C LEU A 19 -38.45 -25.18 -39.47
N GLY A 20 -38.32 -26.48 -39.77
CA GLY A 20 -38.10 -27.51 -38.76
C GLY A 20 -36.80 -27.29 -37.97
N VAL A 21 -35.68 -27.07 -38.68
CA VAL A 21 -34.37 -26.79 -38.08
C VAL A 21 -34.38 -25.50 -37.26
N LEU A 22 -35.01 -24.43 -37.77
CA LEU A 22 -35.15 -23.15 -37.05
C LEU A 22 -35.98 -23.30 -35.76
N ARG A 23 -36.99 -24.17 -35.75
CA ARG A 23 -37.79 -24.44 -34.55
C ARG A 23 -36.99 -25.21 -33.49
N THR A 24 -36.17 -26.17 -33.90
CA THR A 24 -35.28 -26.92 -33.00
C THR A 24 -34.20 -26.01 -32.41
N LEU A 25 -33.57 -25.17 -33.22
CA LEU A 25 -32.61 -24.17 -32.77
C LEU A 25 -33.24 -23.13 -31.83
N GLY A 26 -34.40 -22.60 -32.18
CA GLY A 26 -35.11 -21.63 -31.35
C GLY A 26 -35.51 -22.17 -29.97
N THR A 27 -35.90 -23.44 -29.87
CA THR A 27 -36.20 -24.09 -28.58
C THR A 27 -34.96 -24.36 -27.75
N MET A 28 -33.83 -24.74 -28.35
CA MET A 28 -32.55 -24.83 -27.63
C MET A 28 -32.10 -23.44 -27.14
N LEU A 29 -32.19 -22.41 -27.97
CA LEU A 29 -31.84 -21.02 -27.61
C LEU A 29 -32.73 -20.47 -26.50
N ALA A 30 -34.01 -20.85 -26.44
CA ALA A 30 -34.90 -20.49 -25.34
C ALA A 30 -34.39 -21.03 -23.98
N GLY A 31 -33.93 -22.28 -23.96
CA GLY A 31 -33.32 -22.88 -22.76
C GLY A 31 -32.02 -22.20 -22.37
N ALA A 32 -31.17 -21.90 -23.37
CA ALA A 32 -29.90 -21.19 -23.15
C ALA A 32 -30.10 -19.76 -22.63
N ALA A 33 -31.09 -19.03 -23.18
CA ALA A 33 -31.38 -17.65 -22.80
C ALA A 33 -31.70 -17.50 -21.31
N VAL A 34 -32.56 -18.38 -20.77
CA VAL A 34 -32.92 -18.35 -19.35
C VAL A 34 -31.69 -18.61 -18.48
N VAL A 35 -30.90 -19.64 -18.80
CA VAL A 35 -29.69 -19.97 -18.03
C VAL A 35 -28.69 -18.83 -18.05
N TRP A 36 -28.37 -18.26 -19.20
CA TRP A 36 -27.40 -17.17 -19.29
C TRP A 36 -27.87 -15.91 -18.58
N LEU A 37 -29.15 -15.54 -18.66
CA LEU A 37 -29.67 -14.37 -17.96
C LEU A 37 -29.65 -14.53 -16.43
N VAL A 38 -30.05 -15.71 -15.93
CA VAL A 38 -29.98 -16.01 -14.49
C VAL A 38 -28.52 -16.03 -14.03
N TRP A 39 -27.63 -16.70 -14.76
CA TRP A 39 -26.21 -16.77 -14.42
C TRP A 39 -25.54 -15.39 -14.45
N ALA A 40 -25.85 -14.58 -15.46
CA ALA A 40 -25.36 -13.21 -15.58
C ALA A 40 -25.81 -12.35 -14.39
N ALA A 41 -27.07 -12.45 -13.97
CA ALA A 41 -27.59 -11.71 -12.83
C ALA A 41 -26.91 -12.14 -11.51
N VAL A 42 -26.76 -13.45 -11.28
CA VAL A 42 -26.09 -13.99 -10.08
C VAL A 42 -24.62 -13.58 -10.05
N LEU A 43 -23.89 -13.74 -11.16
CA LEU A 43 -22.48 -13.37 -11.26
C LEU A 43 -22.28 -11.86 -11.09
N GLY A 44 -23.17 -11.04 -11.67
CA GLY A 44 -23.15 -9.59 -11.50
C GLY A 44 -23.43 -9.16 -10.06
N ALA A 45 -24.39 -9.81 -9.38
CA ALA A 45 -24.66 -9.58 -7.97
C ALA A 45 -23.46 -9.95 -7.09
N TRP A 46 -22.81 -11.09 -7.35
CA TRP A 46 -21.61 -11.50 -6.63
C TRP A 46 -20.44 -10.55 -6.87
N ALA A 47 -20.18 -10.16 -8.12
CA ALA A 47 -19.13 -9.19 -8.46
C ALA A 47 -19.34 -7.84 -7.75
N ARG A 48 -20.60 -7.45 -7.54
CA ARG A 48 -20.97 -6.22 -6.84
C ARG A 48 -20.81 -6.31 -5.32
N LEU A 49 -21.28 -7.40 -4.71
CA LEU A 49 -21.50 -7.50 -3.26
C LEU A 49 -20.45 -8.33 -2.51
N GLY A 50 -19.85 -9.32 -3.18
CA GLY A 50 -18.97 -10.29 -2.54
C GLY A 50 -17.51 -10.23 -3.02
N ALA A 51 -17.23 -9.67 -4.20
CA ALA A 51 -15.88 -9.63 -4.74
C ALA A 51 -15.08 -8.43 -4.24
N ALA A 52 -13.80 -8.65 -3.93
CA ALA A 52 -12.84 -7.58 -3.66
C ALA A 52 -12.69 -6.68 -4.90
N ARG A 53 -12.67 -5.36 -4.69
CA ARG A 53 -12.63 -4.36 -5.76
C ARG A 53 -11.22 -3.85 -5.98
N SER A 54 -10.93 -3.52 -7.24
CA SER A 54 -9.62 -2.97 -7.59
C SER A 54 -9.58 -1.48 -7.26
N THR A 55 -8.43 -1.03 -6.78
CA THR A 55 -8.12 0.39 -6.58
C THR A 55 -8.05 1.14 -7.93
N GLY A 56 -7.87 0.40 -9.03
CA GLY A 56 -7.95 0.90 -10.40
C GLY A 56 -9.36 1.23 -10.89
N GLU A 57 -10.42 0.86 -10.16
CA GLU A 57 -11.79 1.25 -10.51
C GLU A 57 -11.97 2.78 -10.50
N SER A 58 -11.19 3.51 -9.68
CA SER A 58 -11.16 4.98 -9.67
C SER A 58 -10.31 5.59 -10.80
N ALA A 59 -9.38 4.82 -11.39
CA ALA A 59 -8.47 5.30 -12.45
C ALA A 59 -9.17 5.62 -13.79
N TRP A 60 -10.43 5.20 -13.95
CA TRP A 60 -11.33 5.63 -15.04
C TRP A 60 -11.42 7.16 -15.18
N TYR A 61 -11.14 7.89 -14.08
CA TYR A 61 -11.12 9.34 -14.00
C TYR A 61 -10.05 10.02 -14.87
N VAL A 62 -8.89 9.39 -15.07
CA VAL A 62 -7.69 10.09 -15.61
C VAL A 62 -7.68 10.16 -17.16
N VAL A 63 -8.45 9.32 -17.85
CA VAL A 63 -8.33 9.14 -19.32
C VAL A 63 -9.41 9.86 -20.13
N GLY A 64 -10.29 10.66 -19.51
CA GLY A 64 -11.32 11.40 -20.26
C GLY A 64 -12.32 10.52 -21.04
N LEU A 65 -12.35 9.21 -20.75
CA LEU A 65 -13.23 8.21 -21.38
C LEU A 65 -14.64 8.30 -20.75
N HIS A 66 -15.45 9.16 -21.35
CA HIS A 66 -16.87 9.49 -21.17
C HIS A 66 -17.88 8.60 -20.40
N ARG A 67 -18.86 9.32 -19.80
CA ARG A 67 -20.29 9.07 -19.48
C ARG A 67 -20.75 8.35 -18.21
N TRP A 68 -19.95 7.52 -17.52
CA TRP A 68 -20.50 6.66 -16.44
C TRP A 68 -20.10 6.97 -14.99
N GLY A 69 -19.07 7.78 -14.74
CA GLY A 69 -18.66 8.18 -13.37
C GLY A 69 -18.22 7.01 -12.46
N GLU A 70 -18.09 7.28 -11.16
CA GLU A 70 -17.49 6.43 -10.10
C GLU A 70 -18.15 5.05 -9.85
N ALA A 71 -19.25 4.73 -10.55
CA ALA A 71 -20.09 3.58 -10.22
C ALA A 71 -20.17 2.52 -11.33
N LEU A 72 -19.21 2.44 -12.25
CA LEU A 72 -19.31 1.57 -13.44
C LEU A 72 -19.57 0.08 -13.10
N PRO A 73 -18.79 -0.63 -12.26
CA PRO A 73 -19.06 -2.04 -11.95
C PRO A 73 -20.41 -2.22 -11.25
N ASN A 74 -20.73 -1.28 -10.35
CA ASN A 74 -22.01 -1.19 -9.66
C ASN A 74 -23.20 -1.02 -10.62
N ARG A 75 -23.06 -0.16 -11.64
CA ARG A 75 -24.09 0.13 -12.65
C ARG A 75 -24.22 -1.00 -13.67
N MET A 76 -23.11 -1.65 -14.06
CA MET A 76 -23.13 -2.81 -14.95
C MET A 76 -23.92 -3.97 -14.35
N ALA A 77 -23.63 -4.33 -13.10
CA ALA A 77 -24.38 -5.37 -12.39
C ALA A 77 -25.88 -5.05 -12.29
N LEU A 78 -26.23 -3.78 -12.05
CA LEU A 78 -27.61 -3.32 -11.96
C LEU A 78 -28.32 -3.38 -13.33
N VAL A 79 -27.67 -2.92 -14.39
CA VAL A 79 -28.21 -2.98 -15.76
C VAL A 79 -28.43 -4.44 -16.20
N VAL A 80 -27.45 -5.32 -15.97
CA VAL A 80 -27.61 -6.76 -16.27
C VAL A 80 -28.76 -7.36 -15.47
N GLY A 81 -28.88 -7.03 -14.18
CA GLY A 81 -29.99 -7.47 -13.34
C GLY A 81 -31.36 -7.02 -13.88
N ILE A 82 -31.51 -5.74 -14.22
CA ILE A 82 -32.75 -5.20 -14.81
C ILE A 82 -33.06 -5.90 -16.14
N VAL A 83 -32.07 -6.03 -17.03
CA VAL A 83 -32.24 -6.68 -18.32
C VAL A 83 -32.67 -8.14 -18.14
N ALA A 84 -32.03 -8.88 -17.23
CA ALA A 84 -32.41 -10.26 -16.93
C ALA A 84 -33.85 -10.36 -16.44
N VAL A 85 -34.27 -9.52 -15.49
CA VAL A 85 -35.65 -9.52 -14.97
C VAL A 85 -36.67 -9.19 -16.08
N VAL A 86 -36.41 -8.14 -16.86
CA VAL A 86 -37.32 -7.71 -17.94
C VAL A 86 -37.44 -8.80 -19.01
N LEU A 87 -36.33 -9.40 -19.44
CA LEU A 87 -36.34 -10.45 -20.45
C LEU A 87 -37.00 -11.72 -19.92
N ILE A 88 -36.73 -12.14 -18.68
CA ILE A 88 -37.39 -13.32 -18.08
C ILE A 88 -38.90 -13.10 -17.96
N ALA A 89 -39.32 -11.92 -17.52
CA ALA A 89 -40.74 -11.56 -17.46
C ALA A 89 -41.38 -11.55 -18.86
N ALA A 90 -40.71 -10.99 -19.85
CA ALA A 90 -41.20 -10.97 -21.24
C ALA A 90 -41.30 -12.39 -21.84
N MET A 91 -40.32 -13.26 -21.58
CA MET A 91 -40.35 -14.67 -21.97
C MET A 91 -41.53 -15.41 -21.33
N ALA A 92 -41.70 -15.30 -20.01
CA ALA A 92 -42.80 -15.93 -19.28
C ALA A 92 -44.17 -15.43 -19.78
N TYR A 93 -44.29 -14.14 -20.04
CA TYR A 93 -45.50 -13.54 -20.59
C TYR A 93 -45.80 -13.99 -22.02
N SER A 94 -44.78 -14.17 -22.87
CA SER A 94 -44.91 -14.74 -24.21
C SER A 94 -45.37 -16.20 -24.20
N VAL A 95 -44.86 -17.02 -23.28
CA VAL A 95 -45.33 -18.41 -23.07
C VAL A 95 -46.81 -18.42 -22.66
N TRP A 96 -47.18 -17.60 -21.67
CA TRP A 96 -48.56 -17.50 -21.20
C TRP A 96 -49.52 -17.05 -22.31
N ARG A 97 -49.16 -16.02 -23.08
CA ARG A 97 -49.98 -15.56 -24.22
C ARG A 97 -50.18 -16.65 -25.28
N GLY A 98 -49.13 -17.43 -25.57
CA GLY A 98 -49.17 -18.56 -26.49
C GLY A 98 -50.21 -19.60 -26.07
N HIS A 99 -50.23 -19.99 -24.79
CA HIS A 99 -51.23 -20.91 -24.26
C HIS A 99 -52.67 -20.36 -24.30
N THR A 100 -52.85 -19.04 -24.20
CA THR A 100 -54.17 -18.39 -24.28
C THR A 100 -54.65 -18.09 -25.71
N GLY A 101 -53.89 -18.48 -26.74
CA GLY A 101 -54.28 -18.31 -28.15
C GLY A 101 -54.39 -16.85 -28.61
N ARG A 102 -53.67 -15.92 -27.95
CA ARG A 102 -53.72 -14.49 -28.28
C ARG A 102 -52.79 -14.14 -29.44
N ASP A 103 -53.25 -13.22 -30.29
CA ASP A 103 -52.44 -12.66 -31.38
C ASP A 103 -51.16 -11.98 -30.85
N LEU A 104 -50.09 -12.02 -31.66
CA LEU A 104 -48.80 -11.38 -31.38
C LEU A 104 -48.09 -11.88 -30.11
N ALA A 105 -48.25 -13.16 -29.74
CA ALA A 105 -47.67 -13.74 -28.53
C ALA A 105 -46.12 -13.68 -28.46
N ALA A 106 -45.42 -13.63 -29.60
CA ALA A 106 -43.95 -13.53 -29.66
C ALA A 106 -43.41 -12.09 -29.48
N THR A 107 -44.26 -11.08 -29.62
CA THR A 107 -43.84 -9.67 -29.65
C THR A 107 -43.17 -9.20 -28.35
N PRO A 108 -43.67 -9.53 -27.13
CA PRO A 108 -43.04 -9.09 -25.89
C PRO A 108 -41.57 -9.50 -25.75
N ALA A 109 -41.26 -10.79 -25.95
CA ALA A 109 -39.88 -11.29 -25.89
C ALA A 109 -39.00 -10.70 -27.00
N GLY A 110 -39.53 -10.55 -28.21
CA GLY A 110 -38.81 -9.97 -29.34
C GLY A 110 -38.46 -8.49 -29.13
N THR A 111 -39.43 -7.66 -28.72
CA THR A 111 -39.20 -6.23 -28.50
C THR A 111 -38.31 -5.98 -27.28
N ALA A 112 -38.52 -6.72 -26.18
CA ALA A 112 -37.66 -6.64 -25.02
C ALA A 112 -36.21 -7.06 -25.36
N GLY A 113 -36.04 -8.12 -26.16
CA GLY A 113 -34.73 -8.56 -26.66
C GLY A 113 -34.00 -7.48 -27.47
N VAL A 114 -34.69 -6.86 -28.44
CA VAL A 114 -34.10 -5.75 -29.23
C VAL A 114 -33.77 -4.55 -28.35
N ALA A 115 -34.68 -4.15 -27.46
CA ALA A 115 -34.44 -3.03 -26.54
C ALA A 115 -33.23 -3.30 -25.63
N ALA A 116 -33.13 -4.52 -25.07
CA ALA A 116 -31.99 -4.93 -24.26
C ALA A 116 -30.67 -4.91 -25.05
N LEU A 117 -30.66 -5.41 -26.30
CA LEU A 117 -29.49 -5.37 -27.16
C LEU A 117 -29.07 -3.94 -27.51
N LEU A 118 -30.01 -3.04 -27.80
CA LEU A 118 -29.71 -1.64 -28.08
C LEU A 118 -29.14 -0.93 -26.85
N VAL A 119 -29.73 -1.16 -25.68
CA VAL A 119 -29.21 -0.63 -24.41
C VAL A 119 -27.81 -1.17 -24.15
N MET A 120 -27.60 -2.49 -24.24
CA MET A 120 -26.28 -3.09 -24.00
C MET A 120 -25.26 -2.63 -25.05
N ALA A 121 -25.61 -2.54 -26.32
CA ALA A 121 -24.70 -2.05 -27.37
C ALA A 121 -24.30 -0.59 -27.14
N TYR A 122 -25.26 0.27 -26.77
CA TYR A 122 -24.99 1.66 -26.42
C TYR A 122 -24.08 1.76 -25.19
N VAL A 123 -24.31 0.95 -24.16
CA VAL A 123 -23.52 0.96 -22.91
C VAL A 123 -22.13 0.33 -23.08
N THR A 124 -21.95 -0.59 -24.04
CA THR A 124 -20.66 -1.29 -24.25
C THR A 124 -19.54 -0.38 -24.77
N GLN A 125 -19.86 0.81 -25.29
CA GLN A 125 -18.86 1.78 -25.76
C GLN A 125 -17.90 2.17 -24.62
N GLY A 126 -16.60 1.93 -24.82
CA GLY A 126 -15.55 2.26 -23.84
C GLY A 126 -15.25 1.17 -22.81
N ILE A 127 -16.15 0.21 -22.57
CA ILE A 127 -15.94 -0.87 -21.59
C ILE A 127 -14.68 -1.72 -21.89
N PRO A 128 -14.39 -2.13 -23.15
CA PRO A 128 -13.17 -2.89 -23.43
C PRO A 128 -11.87 -2.09 -23.27
N ALA A 129 -11.92 -0.77 -23.43
CA ALA A 129 -10.77 0.10 -23.19
C ALA A 129 -10.56 0.30 -21.68
N PHE A 130 -11.65 0.48 -20.92
CA PHE A 130 -11.62 0.48 -19.45
C PHE A 130 -10.98 -0.78 -18.91
N TYR A 131 -11.50 -1.93 -19.34
CA TYR A 131 -11.08 -3.22 -18.81
C TYR A 131 -9.57 -3.40 -18.98
N ARG A 132 -9.04 -3.08 -20.17
CA ARG A 132 -7.59 -3.11 -20.41
C ARG A 132 -6.84 -2.14 -19.51
N ALA A 133 -7.22 -0.87 -19.50
CA ALA A 133 -6.55 0.14 -18.69
C ALA A 133 -6.56 -0.18 -17.18
N ALA A 134 -7.68 -0.66 -16.63
CA ALA A 134 -7.78 -1.02 -15.22
C ALA A 134 -6.97 -2.27 -14.88
N MET A 135 -6.99 -3.29 -15.75
CA MET A 135 -6.23 -4.52 -15.56
C MET A 135 -4.72 -4.32 -15.76
N ASP A 136 -4.32 -3.33 -16.55
CA ASP A 136 -2.90 -3.03 -16.82
C ASP A 136 -2.30 -2.08 -15.78
N ASN A 137 -3.07 -1.15 -15.18
CA ASN A 137 -2.52 -0.09 -14.32
C ASN A 137 -2.78 -0.30 -12.81
N SER A 138 -3.31 -1.46 -12.39
CA SER A 138 -3.66 -1.71 -10.99
C SER A 138 -3.63 -3.19 -10.63
N PRO A 139 -3.57 -3.53 -9.33
CA PRO A 139 -3.85 -4.87 -8.85
C PRO A 139 -5.13 -5.47 -9.42
N VAL A 140 -4.99 -6.69 -9.93
CA VAL A 140 -6.08 -7.40 -10.58
C VAL A 140 -7.02 -7.93 -9.49
N THR A 141 -8.33 -7.85 -9.71
CA THR A 141 -9.31 -8.38 -8.75
C THR A 141 -10.41 -9.14 -9.46
N ALA A 142 -11.11 -10.02 -8.73
CA ALA A 142 -12.17 -10.84 -9.29
C ALA A 142 -13.42 -10.04 -9.70
N ALA A 143 -13.67 -8.88 -9.10
CA ALA A 143 -14.88 -8.08 -9.34
C ALA A 143 -15.01 -7.65 -10.80
N LEU A 144 -13.96 -7.08 -11.39
CA LEU A 144 -14.01 -6.50 -12.72
C LEU A 144 -14.18 -7.57 -13.83
N PRO A 145 -13.37 -8.66 -13.90
CA PRO A 145 -13.59 -9.73 -14.86
C PRO A 145 -14.93 -10.45 -14.68
N ALA A 146 -15.40 -10.64 -13.43
CA ALA A 146 -16.71 -11.24 -13.18
C ALA A 146 -17.85 -10.34 -13.66
N GLY A 147 -17.76 -9.02 -13.44
CA GLY A 147 -18.69 -8.04 -14.00
C GLY A 147 -18.70 -8.03 -15.53
N MET A 148 -17.53 -8.16 -16.16
CA MET A 148 -17.41 -8.30 -17.61
C MET A 148 -18.04 -9.60 -18.13
N ALA A 149 -17.78 -10.72 -17.47
CA ALA A 149 -18.40 -12.00 -17.78
C ALA A 149 -19.93 -11.94 -17.66
N SER A 150 -20.43 -11.33 -16.58
CA SER A 150 -21.86 -11.06 -16.38
C SER A 150 -22.45 -10.24 -17.53
N TRP A 151 -21.76 -9.18 -17.96
CA TRP A 151 -22.18 -8.34 -19.09
C TRP A 151 -22.30 -9.12 -20.40
N TRP A 152 -21.27 -9.89 -20.77
CA TRP A 152 -21.26 -10.66 -22.01
C TRP A 152 -22.27 -11.82 -21.99
N LEU A 153 -22.44 -12.50 -20.85
CA LEU A 153 -23.50 -13.50 -20.68
C LEU A 153 -24.90 -12.88 -20.76
N GLY A 154 -25.08 -11.67 -20.22
CA GLY A 154 -26.33 -10.91 -20.35
C GLY A 154 -26.63 -10.55 -21.80
N LEU A 155 -25.62 -10.11 -22.56
CA LEU A 155 -25.74 -9.79 -23.98
C LEU A 155 -26.05 -11.05 -24.81
N ALA A 156 -25.37 -12.17 -24.54
CA ALA A 156 -25.65 -13.46 -25.16
C ALA A 156 -27.07 -13.97 -24.83
N GLY A 157 -27.51 -13.79 -23.58
CA GLY A 157 -28.87 -14.08 -23.13
C GLY A 157 -29.91 -13.25 -23.88
N ALA A 158 -29.70 -11.93 -24.02
CA ALA A 158 -30.59 -11.04 -24.75
C ALA A 158 -30.67 -11.40 -26.25
N ALA A 159 -29.53 -11.73 -26.87
CA ALA A 159 -29.48 -12.20 -28.26
C ALA A 159 -30.23 -13.53 -28.42
N ALA A 160 -30.02 -14.48 -27.49
CA ALA A 160 -30.74 -15.76 -27.49
C ALA A 160 -32.25 -15.56 -27.29
N THR A 161 -32.69 -14.66 -26.40
CA THR A 161 -34.11 -14.30 -26.24
C THR A 161 -34.71 -13.73 -27.52
N PHE A 162 -34.00 -12.82 -28.20
CA PHE A 162 -34.45 -12.26 -29.47
C PHE A 162 -34.58 -13.33 -30.57
N LEU A 163 -33.55 -14.16 -30.75
CA LEU A 163 -33.55 -15.23 -31.75
C LEU A 163 -34.58 -16.33 -31.44
N ALA A 164 -34.83 -16.61 -30.16
CA ALA A 164 -35.83 -17.56 -29.71
C ALA A 164 -37.24 -16.98 -29.58
N ALA A 165 -37.48 -15.71 -29.90
CA ALA A 165 -38.75 -15.01 -29.62
C ALA A 165 -39.99 -15.76 -30.14
N ARG A 166 -39.88 -16.40 -31.31
CA ARG A 166 -40.98 -17.19 -31.91
C ARG A 166 -41.14 -18.60 -31.35
N ALA A 167 -40.15 -19.10 -30.60
CA ALA A 167 -40.22 -20.41 -29.97
C ALA A 167 -41.03 -20.38 -28.66
N PHE A 168 -40.98 -19.29 -27.88
CA PHE A 168 -41.64 -19.20 -26.57
C PHE A 168 -43.16 -19.47 -26.59
N PRO A 169 -43.96 -18.92 -27.53
CA PRO A 169 -45.40 -19.19 -27.57
C PRO A 169 -45.76 -20.63 -27.95
N LEU A 170 -44.80 -21.39 -28.50
CA LEU A 170 -44.97 -22.75 -29.03
C LEU A 170 -44.33 -23.82 -28.14
N LEU A 171 -43.94 -23.46 -26.90
CA LEU A 171 -43.34 -24.39 -25.96
C LEU A 171 -44.41 -25.35 -25.40
N GLU A 172 -44.31 -26.61 -25.81
CA GLU A 172 -45.13 -27.72 -25.31
C GLU A 172 -44.29 -28.65 -24.43
N ARG A 173 -44.95 -29.57 -23.69
CA ARG A 173 -44.26 -30.58 -22.85
C ARG A 173 -43.24 -31.42 -23.63
N ALA A 174 -43.43 -31.60 -24.94
CA ALA A 174 -42.49 -32.31 -25.81
C ALA A 174 -41.17 -31.56 -26.04
N ALA A 175 -41.12 -30.24 -25.84
CA ALA A 175 -39.93 -29.40 -26.05
C ALA A 175 -38.91 -29.48 -24.90
N VAL A 176 -39.25 -30.12 -23.78
CA VAL A 176 -38.41 -30.19 -22.56
C VAL A 176 -37.02 -30.76 -22.83
N LYS A 177 -36.92 -31.80 -23.68
CA LYS A 177 -35.61 -32.39 -24.03
C LYS A 177 -34.70 -31.39 -24.76
N LEU A 178 -35.24 -30.60 -25.68
CA LEU A 178 -34.48 -29.60 -26.45
C LEU A 178 -34.10 -28.39 -25.59
N LEU A 179 -35.02 -27.94 -24.71
CA LEU A 179 -34.73 -26.94 -23.70
C LEU A 179 -33.60 -27.39 -22.77
N ALA A 180 -33.63 -28.65 -22.32
CA ALA A 180 -32.60 -29.21 -21.45
C ALA A 180 -31.23 -29.29 -22.14
N VAL A 181 -31.17 -29.63 -23.43
CA VAL A 181 -29.92 -29.60 -24.21
C VAL A 181 -29.37 -28.17 -24.30
N GLY A 182 -30.21 -27.19 -24.66
CA GLY A 182 -29.80 -25.79 -24.71
C GLY A 182 -29.34 -25.25 -23.35
N ALA A 183 -30.05 -25.59 -22.28
CA ALA A 183 -29.68 -25.25 -20.91
C ALA A 183 -28.35 -25.89 -20.51
N ALA A 184 -28.12 -27.17 -20.82
CA ALA A 184 -26.87 -27.86 -20.52
C ALA A 184 -25.67 -27.21 -21.22
N ILE A 185 -25.81 -26.87 -22.51
CA ILE A 185 -24.78 -26.14 -23.26
C ILE A 185 -24.53 -24.78 -22.61
N ALA A 186 -25.59 -24.04 -22.26
CA ALA A 186 -25.47 -22.73 -21.64
C ALA A 186 -24.78 -22.78 -20.27
N VAL A 187 -25.06 -23.79 -19.45
CA VAL A 187 -24.37 -24.03 -18.16
C VAL A 187 -22.88 -24.24 -18.39
N VAL A 188 -22.49 -25.09 -19.35
CA VAL A 188 -21.07 -25.35 -19.64
C VAL A 188 -20.37 -24.06 -20.10
N VAL A 189 -20.98 -23.31 -21.02
CA VAL A 189 -20.42 -22.03 -21.49
C VAL A 189 -20.30 -21.03 -20.34
N ALA A 190 -21.34 -20.88 -19.52
CA ALA A 190 -21.34 -19.95 -18.40
C ALA A 190 -20.30 -20.33 -17.33
N ALA A 191 -20.12 -21.63 -17.06
CA ALA A 191 -19.10 -22.14 -16.17
C ALA A 191 -17.69 -21.84 -16.70
N VAL A 192 -17.42 -22.10 -17.98
CA VAL A 192 -16.11 -21.80 -18.62
C VAL A 192 -15.81 -20.29 -18.57
N VAL A 193 -16.79 -19.45 -18.89
CA VAL A 193 -16.64 -17.98 -18.83
C VAL A 193 -16.40 -17.51 -17.40
N THR A 194 -17.08 -18.09 -16.41
CA THR A 194 -16.90 -17.75 -14.99
C THR A 194 -15.52 -18.17 -14.48
N VAL A 195 -15.07 -19.38 -14.81
CA VAL A 195 -13.71 -19.86 -14.47
C VAL A 195 -12.65 -18.98 -15.16
N GLY A 196 -12.86 -18.62 -16.42
CA GLY A 196 -11.99 -17.69 -17.14
C GLY A 196 -11.93 -16.32 -16.47
N ALA A 197 -13.07 -15.80 -15.99
CA ALA A 197 -13.13 -14.54 -15.26
C ALA A 197 -12.42 -14.61 -13.91
N PHE A 198 -12.63 -15.67 -13.13
CA PHE A 198 -11.93 -15.85 -11.86
C PHE A 198 -10.43 -16.04 -12.04
N ARG A 199 -10.02 -16.82 -13.04
CA ARG A 199 -8.60 -16.90 -13.41
C ARG A 199 -8.07 -15.54 -13.82
N ALA A 200 -8.77 -14.80 -14.68
CA ALA A 200 -8.35 -13.46 -15.08
C ALA A 200 -8.23 -12.51 -13.88
N GLY A 201 -9.11 -12.64 -12.89
CA GLY A 201 -9.15 -11.85 -11.65
C GLY A 201 -8.26 -12.35 -10.51
N ASP A 202 -7.50 -13.43 -10.72
CA ASP A 202 -6.60 -14.02 -9.73
C ASP A 202 -5.23 -13.32 -9.78
N ASP A 203 -5.03 -12.41 -8.83
CA ASP A 203 -3.81 -11.61 -8.67
C ASP A 203 -2.62 -12.43 -8.18
N ALA A 204 -2.85 -13.56 -7.50
CA ALA A 204 -1.78 -14.37 -6.92
C ALA A 204 -0.82 -14.90 -8.00
N ARG A 205 -1.29 -15.01 -9.25
CA ARG A 205 -0.49 -15.42 -10.42
C ARG A 205 0.58 -14.41 -10.81
N PHE A 206 0.50 -13.19 -10.29
CA PHE A 206 1.46 -12.11 -10.54
C PHE A 206 2.31 -11.81 -9.30
N LEU A 207 2.16 -12.56 -8.22
CA LEU A 207 2.94 -12.39 -7.00
C LEU A 207 4.05 -13.44 -6.97
N ASP A 208 5.29 -12.96 -6.95
CA ASP A 208 6.45 -13.76 -6.55
C ASP A 208 6.69 -13.49 -5.07
N ALA A 209 6.08 -14.33 -4.23
CA ALA A 209 6.14 -14.15 -2.79
C ALA A 209 6.32 -15.49 -2.09
N THR A 210 7.15 -15.49 -1.07
CA THR A 210 7.35 -16.63 -0.15
C THR A 210 6.97 -16.20 1.25
N THR A 211 6.65 -17.18 2.10
CA THR A 211 6.47 -16.95 3.54
C THR A 211 7.45 -17.79 4.33
N ALA A 212 7.77 -17.31 5.54
CA ALA A 212 8.60 -17.99 6.50
C ALA A 212 7.77 -18.47 7.70
N PRO A 213 8.18 -19.55 8.37
CA PRO A 213 7.63 -19.90 9.67
C PRO A 213 7.77 -18.74 10.67
N ALA A 214 6.78 -18.57 11.53
CA ALA A 214 6.88 -17.67 12.66
C ALA A 214 8.11 -18.04 13.51
N THR A 215 8.79 -17.03 14.04
CA THR A 215 9.93 -17.20 14.95
C THR A 215 9.90 -16.08 15.97
N ASP A 216 10.50 -16.32 17.12
CA ASP A 216 10.70 -15.28 18.11
C ASP A 216 11.64 -14.19 17.56
N VAL A 217 11.29 -12.94 17.85
CA VAL A 217 12.11 -11.78 17.52
C VAL A 217 13.19 -11.62 18.59
N PRO A 218 14.47 -11.82 18.28
CA PRO A 218 15.55 -11.64 19.26
C PRO A 218 15.66 -10.17 19.70
N ALA A 219 16.20 -9.94 20.88
CA ALA A 219 16.48 -8.58 21.33
C ALA A 219 17.50 -7.89 20.40
N VAL A 220 17.37 -6.57 20.25
CA VAL A 220 18.41 -5.75 19.61
C VAL A 220 19.67 -5.82 20.49
N PRO A 221 20.86 -6.10 19.93
CA PRO A 221 22.09 -6.20 20.72
C PRO A 221 22.44 -4.93 21.48
N ASP A 222 22.97 -5.07 22.70
CA ASP A 222 23.39 -3.96 23.56
C ASP A 222 24.88 -3.55 23.39
N ALA A 223 25.56 -4.14 22.42
CA ALA A 223 26.86 -3.71 21.93
C ALA A 223 27.07 -4.19 20.48
N LEU A 224 28.09 -3.66 19.79
CA LEU A 224 28.38 -4.00 18.40
C LEU A 224 28.62 -5.52 18.20
N GLY A 225 29.44 -6.15 19.04
CA GLY A 225 29.82 -7.55 18.89
C GLY A 225 30.86 -7.80 17.78
N LYS A 226 30.83 -8.97 17.15
CA LYS A 226 31.76 -9.40 16.09
C LYS A 226 31.04 -9.61 14.77
N ARG A 227 31.69 -9.29 13.65
CA ARG A 227 31.16 -9.59 12.31
C ARG A 227 30.99 -11.11 12.12
N THR A 228 29.79 -11.53 11.71
CA THR A 228 29.43 -12.95 11.54
C THR A 228 28.93 -13.30 10.14
N PHE A 229 28.36 -12.34 9.42
CA PHE A 229 27.90 -12.52 8.03
C PHE A 229 28.08 -11.24 7.23
N THR A 230 28.01 -11.39 5.90
CA THR A 230 27.95 -10.28 4.95
C THR A 230 26.89 -10.63 3.90
N VAL A 231 25.93 -9.73 3.68
CA VAL A 231 24.98 -9.81 2.56
C VAL A 231 25.38 -8.77 1.52
N SER A 232 25.61 -9.20 0.29
CA SER A 232 25.90 -8.30 -0.82
C SER A 232 24.62 -7.93 -1.54
N VAL A 233 24.39 -6.63 -1.71
CA VAL A 233 23.28 -6.10 -2.50
C VAL A 233 23.88 -5.42 -3.73
N PRO A 234 23.95 -6.11 -4.89
CA PRO A 234 24.51 -5.54 -6.12
C PRO A 234 23.67 -4.36 -6.61
N ASP A 235 24.32 -3.41 -7.27
CA ASP A 235 23.72 -2.21 -7.88
C ASP A 235 22.96 -1.31 -6.87
N ALA A 236 23.27 -1.45 -5.57
CA ALA A 236 22.60 -0.73 -4.49
C ALA A 236 22.60 0.79 -4.64
N PHE A 237 23.59 1.31 -5.37
CA PHE A 237 23.77 2.73 -5.60
C PHE A 237 24.43 2.92 -6.97
N GLU A 238 23.66 3.06 -8.05
CA GLU A 238 24.24 3.50 -9.33
C GLU A 238 24.64 4.99 -9.24
N GLY A 239 25.92 5.24 -8.92
CA GLY A 239 26.53 6.58 -8.97
C GLY A 239 26.29 7.50 -7.75
N ASP A 240 26.59 8.79 -7.93
CA ASP A 240 26.42 9.86 -6.92
C ASP A 240 24.94 10.28 -6.74
N LYS A 241 24.05 9.75 -7.57
CA LYS A 241 22.61 9.93 -7.41
C LYS A 241 22.15 8.89 -6.40
N HIS A 242 21.85 9.37 -5.20
CA HIS A 242 21.00 8.65 -4.26
C HIS A 242 19.74 8.24 -5.02
N GLU A 243 19.58 6.97 -5.38
CA GLU A 243 18.28 6.47 -5.78
C GLU A 243 17.49 6.28 -4.47
N PRO A 244 16.49 7.13 -4.16
CA PRO A 244 15.68 7.00 -2.96
C PRO A 244 14.87 5.69 -2.89
N GLY A 245 15.00 4.83 -3.91
CA GLY A 245 14.31 3.56 -4.05
C GLY A 245 14.97 2.36 -3.37
N ARG A 246 16.08 2.49 -2.65
CA ARG A 246 16.61 1.36 -1.83
C ARG A 246 16.61 1.68 -0.35
N GLN A 247 15.96 0.80 0.42
CA GLN A 247 15.78 0.95 1.86
C GLN A 247 16.23 -0.31 2.58
N ILE A 248 16.91 -0.13 3.72
CA ILE A 248 17.38 -1.21 4.59
C ILE A 248 16.94 -0.85 6.01
N VAL A 249 16.01 -1.62 6.55
CA VAL A 249 15.30 -1.27 7.78
C VAL A 249 15.19 -2.50 8.69
N ALA A 250 15.26 -2.27 10.00
CA ALA A 250 15.00 -3.30 11.00
C ALA A 250 13.54 -3.78 10.92
N ALA A 251 13.34 -5.09 10.82
CA ALA A 251 12.00 -5.68 10.70
C ALA A 251 11.99 -7.16 11.10
N GLY A 252 10.92 -7.59 11.76
CA GLY A 252 10.74 -8.98 12.20
C GLY A 252 11.92 -9.47 13.02
N ALA A 253 12.41 -10.67 12.74
CA ALA A 253 13.57 -11.25 13.43
C ALA A 253 14.93 -10.91 12.78
N GLY A 254 15.02 -9.75 12.12
CA GLY A 254 16.22 -9.29 11.43
C GLY A 254 15.95 -7.99 10.68
N PHE A 255 16.04 -8.01 9.36
CA PHE A 255 15.92 -6.81 8.53
C PHE A 255 15.27 -7.09 7.19
N VAL A 256 14.76 -6.03 6.58
CA VAL A 256 14.23 -6.05 5.21
C VAL A 256 15.04 -5.14 4.32
N VAL A 257 15.19 -5.57 3.07
CA VAL A 257 15.82 -4.81 2.00
C VAL A 257 14.78 -4.63 0.90
N TYR A 258 14.55 -3.39 0.50
CA TYR A 258 13.83 -3.07 -0.73
C TYR A 258 14.83 -2.64 -1.80
N GLY A 259 14.72 -3.27 -2.98
CA GLY A 259 15.49 -2.93 -4.17
C GLY A 259 15.03 -3.80 -5.34
N ASP A 260 15.19 -3.28 -6.56
CA ASP A 260 14.75 -3.97 -7.79
C ASP A 260 13.29 -4.44 -7.73
N HIS A 261 12.40 -3.54 -7.28
CA HIS A 261 10.95 -3.81 -7.15
C HIS A 261 10.58 -5.03 -6.29
N ARG A 262 11.50 -5.44 -5.40
CA ARG A 262 11.36 -6.59 -4.51
C ARG A 262 11.69 -6.21 -3.08
N ILE A 263 10.88 -6.71 -2.15
CA ILE A 263 11.16 -6.68 -0.72
C ILE A 263 11.70 -8.06 -0.34
N THR A 264 12.87 -8.12 0.28
CA THR A 264 13.47 -9.37 0.77
C THR A 264 13.79 -9.23 2.25
N ALA A 265 13.29 -10.15 3.06
CA ALA A 265 13.57 -10.21 4.49
C ALA A 265 14.68 -11.20 4.79
N TYR A 266 15.59 -10.79 5.66
CA TYR A 266 16.74 -11.55 6.11
C TYR A 266 16.66 -11.75 7.63
N GLY A 267 17.07 -12.93 8.08
CA GLY A 267 17.27 -13.20 9.50
C GLY A 267 18.51 -12.52 10.06
N ALA A 268 18.65 -12.55 11.38
CA ALA A 268 19.87 -12.12 12.08
C ALA A 268 21.12 -12.96 11.73
N ASP A 269 21.00 -14.01 10.91
CA ASP A 269 22.09 -14.79 10.35
C ASP A 269 22.45 -14.40 8.90
N GLY A 270 21.77 -13.40 8.35
CA GLY A 270 21.97 -12.92 6.98
C GLY A 270 21.34 -13.80 5.90
N LYS A 271 20.52 -14.80 6.26
CA LYS A 271 19.83 -15.64 5.28
C LYS A 271 18.45 -15.09 4.95
N GLU A 272 18.06 -15.20 3.68
CA GLU A 272 16.71 -14.88 3.24
C GLU A 272 15.68 -15.77 3.97
N ARG A 273 14.60 -15.14 4.43
CA ARG A 273 13.49 -15.80 5.10
C ARG A 273 12.24 -15.80 4.25
N TRP A 274 11.90 -14.65 3.71
CA TRP A 274 10.76 -14.45 2.83
C TRP A 274 11.06 -13.29 1.87
N HIS A 275 10.32 -13.23 0.77
CA HIS A 275 10.34 -12.10 -0.14
C HIS A 275 8.94 -11.81 -0.68
N PHE A 276 8.76 -10.60 -1.18
CA PHE A 276 7.55 -10.12 -1.81
C PHE A 276 7.92 -9.26 -3.02
N ALA A 277 7.54 -9.72 -4.21
CA ALA A 277 7.67 -9.01 -5.47
C ALA A 277 6.41 -9.23 -6.30
N ARG A 278 6.20 -8.33 -7.26
CA ARG A 278 5.07 -8.41 -8.18
C ARG A 278 5.55 -8.32 -9.61
N THR A 279 5.11 -9.27 -10.43
CA THR A 279 5.43 -9.40 -11.86
C THR A 279 4.18 -9.15 -12.71
N GLY A 280 3.33 -8.23 -12.26
CA GLY A 280 2.01 -7.97 -12.83
C GLY A 280 2.04 -7.26 -14.19
N PRO A 281 0.92 -7.25 -14.91
CA PRO A 281 0.78 -6.51 -16.16
C PRO A 281 0.98 -5.00 -15.96
N GLY A 282 1.35 -4.31 -17.04
CA GLY A 282 1.43 -2.84 -17.17
C GLY A 282 2.38 -2.11 -16.22
N GLY A 283 3.39 -2.80 -15.67
CA GLY A 283 4.41 -2.19 -14.82
C GLY A 283 4.02 -2.09 -13.35
N VAL A 284 2.90 -2.70 -12.95
CA VAL A 284 2.46 -2.71 -11.57
C VAL A 284 3.41 -3.56 -10.72
N THR A 285 4.25 -2.85 -9.98
CA THR A 285 5.39 -3.38 -9.24
C THR A 285 5.38 -2.87 -7.81
N VAL A 286 6.26 -3.40 -6.97
CA VAL A 286 6.55 -2.75 -5.70
C VAL A 286 7.39 -1.52 -6.00
N ASN A 287 6.93 -0.33 -5.62
CA ASN A 287 7.64 0.93 -5.87
C ASN A 287 8.24 1.55 -4.59
N GLY A 288 8.00 0.93 -3.44
CA GLY A 288 8.60 1.31 -2.16
C GLY A 288 8.24 0.34 -1.04
N MET A 289 8.86 0.53 0.12
CA MET A 289 8.39 -0.01 1.38
C MET A 289 8.51 1.03 2.49
N ARG A 290 7.88 0.76 3.64
CA ARG A 290 8.16 1.39 4.94
C ARG A 290 7.89 0.37 6.04
N VAL A 291 8.53 0.53 7.19
CA VAL A 291 8.37 -0.38 8.33
C VAL A 291 7.82 0.37 9.54
N PHE A 292 6.86 -0.24 10.23
CA PHE A 292 6.13 0.37 11.34
C PHE A 292 6.03 -0.54 12.56
N ASP A 293 5.50 0.01 13.65
CA ASP A 293 5.25 -0.69 14.91
C ASP A 293 6.50 -1.41 15.42
N ASN A 294 7.62 -0.68 15.45
CA ASN A 294 8.94 -1.16 15.88
C ASN A 294 9.41 -2.41 15.13
N GLY A 295 9.12 -2.50 13.84
CA GLY A 295 9.55 -3.61 13.00
C GLY A 295 8.53 -4.74 12.88
N ALA A 296 7.31 -4.60 13.39
CA ALA A 296 6.30 -5.67 13.33
C ALA A 296 5.57 -5.76 11.98
N THR A 297 5.49 -4.65 11.24
CA THR A 297 4.76 -4.58 9.97
C THR A 297 5.60 -3.93 8.89
N VAL A 298 5.68 -4.57 7.72
CA VAL A 298 6.19 -3.96 6.50
C VAL A 298 5.01 -3.54 5.64
N VAL A 299 4.96 -2.27 5.25
CA VAL A 299 3.96 -1.76 4.29
C VAL A 299 4.64 -1.61 2.94
N ALA A 300 4.21 -2.43 1.98
CA ALA A 300 4.66 -2.35 0.61
C ALA A 300 3.77 -1.39 -0.19
N PHE A 301 4.40 -0.49 -0.94
CA PHE A 301 3.71 0.37 -1.89
C PHE A 301 3.64 -0.36 -3.23
N VAL A 302 2.43 -0.54 -3.74
CA VAL A 302 2.15 -1.25 -4.99
C VAL A 302 1.32 -0.33 -5.88
N ASP A 303 2.02 0.54 -6.60
CA ASP A 303 1.46 1.69 -7.34
C ASP A 303 0.51 2.55 -6.50
N LYS A 304 -0.80 2.40 -6.70
CA LYS A 304 -1.87 3.14 -6.03
C LYS A 304 -2.47 2.38 -4.85
N GLY A 305 -1.85 1.28 -4.45
CA GLY A 305 -2.29 0.45 -3.34
C GLY A 305 -1.19 0.22 -2.32
N LEU A 306 -1.63 -0.21 -1.15
CA LEU A 306 -0.80 -0.57 -0.01
C LEU A 306 -1.06 -2.02 0.34
N VAL A 307 0.01 -2.72 0.71
CA VAL A 307 -0.07 -4.09 1.22
C VAL A 307 0.66 -4.13 2.56
N GLY A 308 -0.06 -4.47 3.62
CA GLY A 308 0.53 -4.77 4.92
C GLY A 308 1.01 -6.21 4.96
N LEU A 309 2.28 -6.41 5.31
CA LEU A 309 2.92 -7.70 5.46
C LEU A 309 3.39 -7.87 6.90
N ASP A 310 3.24 -9.08 7.42
CA ASP A 310 3.88 -9.47 8.65
C ASP A 310 5.40 -9.46 8.47
N ALA A 311 6.12 -8.68 9.26
CA ALA A 311 7.56 -8.56 9.09
C ALA A 311 8.33 -9.86 9.39
N THR A 312 7.76 -10.75 10.20
CA THR A 312 8.42 -12.01 10.60
C THR A 312 8.17 -13.12 9.59
N THR A 313 6.95 -13.22 9.06
CA THR A 313 6.53 -14.32 8.18
C THR A 313 6.40 -13.96 6.72
N GLY A 314 6.27 -12.67 6.38
CA GLY A 314 5.94 -12.22 5.02
C GLY A 314 4.47 -12.44 4.64
N GLU A 315 3.63 -12.92 5.57
CA GLU A 315 2.20 -13.12 5.31
C GLU A 315 1.48 -11.79 5.06
N ARG A 316 0.63 -11.76 4.04
CA ARG A 316 -0.22 -10.60 3.76
C ARG A 316 -1.31 -10.48 4.83
N LEU A 317 -1.30 -9.36 5.53
CA LEU A 317 -2.27 -9.01 6.56
C LEU A 317 -3.51 -8.37 5.96
N TRP A 318 -3.30 -7.40 5.07
CA TRP A 318 -4.35 -6.61 4.44
C TRP A 318 -3.87 -6.00 3.13
N SER A 319 -4.82 -5.47 2.36
CA SER A 319 -4.54 -4.61 1.20
C SER A 319 -5.54 -3.46 1.22
N ASN A 320 -5.06 -2.25 1.01
CA ASN A 320 -5.85 -1.03 1.14
C ASN A 320 -5.41 0.01 0.09
N ALA A 321 -6.25 1.00 -0.20
CA ALA A 321 -5.91 2.24 -0.90
C ALA A 321 -6.69 3.42 -0.30
N ASP A 322 -6.80 3.44 1.02
CA ASP A 322 -7.36 4.55 1.75
C ASP A 322 -6.52 5.82 1.51
N ASP A 323 -7.16 6.89 1.06
CA ASP A 323 -6.49 8.12 0.66
C ASP A 323 -5.76 8.80 1.83
N GLN A 324 -6.31 8.72 3.05
CA GLN A 324 -5.69 9.31 4.24
C GLN A 324 -4.45 8.52 4.64
N MET A 325 -4.51 7.18 4.60
CA MET A 325 -3.36 6.33 4.86
C MET A 325 -2.28 6.50 3.78
N MET A 326 -2.67 6.54 2.50
CA MET A 326 -1.76 6.84 1.39
C MET A 326 -1.07 8.18 1.58
N TYR A 327 -1.81 9.23 1.96
CA TYR A 327 -1.25 10.56 2.24
C TYR A 327 -0.26 10.53 3.40
N ALA A 328 -0.63 9.90 4.52
CA ALA A 328 0.23 9.75 5.70
C ALA A 328 1.54 9.00 5.40
N LEU A 329 1.51 8.09 4.42
CA LEU A 329 2.67 7.30 4.02
C LEU A 329 3.51 7.95 2.92
N ALA A 330 2.89 8.79 2.08
CA ALA A 330 3.53 9.52 0.98
C ALA A 330 4.41 10.67 1.47
N GLU A 331 4.23 11.16 2.69
CA GLU A 331 5.19 12.06 3.33
C GLU A 331 6.53 11.35 3.48
N VAL A 332 7.44 11.65 2.54
CA VAL A 332 8.85 11.26 2.65
C VAL A 332 9.37 11.87 3.95
N PRO A 333 9.95 11.07 4.87
CA PRO A 333 10.62 11.62 6.03
C PRO A 333 11.77 12.48 5.49
N GLY A 334 11.59 13.79 5.46
CA GLY A 334 12.61 14.72 4.98
C GLY A 334 13.78 14.76 5.95
N TYR A 335 13.87 15.83 6.75
CA TYR A 335 14.81 15.90 7.87
C TYR A 335 14.34 15.12 9.12
N ASN A 336 13.26 14.34 9.00
CA ASN A 336 12.69 13.55 10.09
C ASN A 336 13.26 12.14 10.06
N LEU A 337 13.51 11.57 11.24
CA LEU A 337 13.73 10.14 11.37
C LEU A 337 12.47 9.38 10.93
N GLU A 338 12.61 8.15 10.44
CA GLU A 338 11.45 7.31 10.18
C GLU A 338 10.64 7.12 11.47
N ALA A 339 9.45 7.71 11.49
CA ALA A 339 8.50 7.56 12.58
C ALA A 339 7.93 6.13 12.57
N PRO A 340 7.85 5.44 13.72
CA PRO A 340 7.31 4.08 13.78
C PRO A 340 5.79 4.02 13.63
N PHE A 341 5.14 5.15 13.35
CA PHE A 341 3.70 5.33 13.39
C PHE A 341 3.17 5.89 12.07
N VAL A 342 1.97 5.46 11.67
CA VAL A 342 1.25 6.02 10.52
C VAL A 342 0.16 6.95 11.04
N VAL A 343 0.33 8.25 10.82
CA VAL A 343 -0.61 9.28 11.28
C VAL A 343 -0.90 10.25 10.16
N TYR A 344 -2.17 10.30 9.74
CA TYR A 344 -2.69 11.36 8.90
C TYR A 344 -2.94 12.60 9.76
N ARG A 345 -2.43 13.76 9.31
CA ARG A 345 -2.55 15.05 10.02
C ARG A 345 -3.11 16.10 9.07
N ASP A 346 -4.30 16.62 9.37
CA ASP A 346 -4.80 17.85 8.76
C ASP A 346 -5.11 18.92 9.81
N ASP A 347 -5.72 20.03 9.36
CA ASP A 347 -6.06 21.20 10.17
C ASP A 347 -7.26 20.96 11.11
N ARG A 348 -7.92 19.81 11.04
CA ARG A 348 -9.14 19.50 11.79
C ARG A 348 -9.02 18.23 12.62
N VAL A 349 -8.38 17.20 12.08
CA VAL A 349 -8.37 15.86 12.64
C VAL A 349 -7.03 15.18 12.41
N TRP A 350 -6.57 14.49 13.44
CA TRP A 350 -5.45 13.57 13.33
C TRP A 350 -5.98 12.15 13.46
N VAL A 351 -5.57 11.29 12.52
CA VAL A 351 -6.00 9.89 12.47
C VAL A 351 -4.77 9.01 12.50
N ARG A 352 -4.67 8.15 13.50
CA ARG A 352 -3.65 7.10 13.53
C ARG A 352 -4.21 5.83 12.92
N PHE A 353 -3.39 5.14 12.13
CA PHE A 353 -3.70 3.83 11.58
C PHE A 353 -3.01 2.73 12.37
N ASP A 354 -3.71 1.61 12.56
CA ASP A 354 -3.11 0.36 13.01
C ASP A 354 -2.52 -0.35 11.78
N THR A 355 -1.19 -0.48 11.74
CA THR A 355 -0.54 -1.07 10.56
C THR A 355 -0.70 -2.58 10.48
N ARG A 356 -1.13 -3.25 11.57
CA ARG A 356 -1.45 -4.68 11.55
C ARG A 356 -2.75 -5.01 10.84
N THR A 357 -3.72 -4.09 10.92
CA THR A 357 -5.06 -4.28 10.35
C THR A 357 -5.34 -3.40 9.14
N GLY A 358 -4.55 -2.32 8.95
CA GLY A 358 -4.75 -1.33 7.88
C GLY A 358 -5.93 -0.40 8.13
N ALA A 359 -6.48 -0.39 9.35
CA ALA A 359 -7.67 0.36 9.74
C ALA A 359 -7.31 1.55 10.65
N PRO A 360 -8.16 2.59 10.71
CA PRO A 360 -8.02 3.66 11.70
C PRO A 360 -8.05 3.09 13.13
N LYS A 361 -7.03 3.40 13.94
CA LYS A 361 -6.91 3.02 15.36
C LYS A 361 -7.65 4.01 16.26
N TRP A 362 -7.43 5.30 16.05
CA TRP A 362 -8.13 6.39 16.74
C TRP A 362 -8.13 7.66 15.91
N SER A 363 -8.98 8.60 16.29
CA SER A 363 -9.11 9.92 15.68
C SER A 363 -9.31 10.96 16.78
N VAL A 364 -8.57 12.07 16.71
CA VAL A 364 -8.68 13.20 17.66
C VAL A 364 -8.72 14.52 16.90
N PRO A 365 -9.30 15.59 17.47
CA PRO A 365 -9.19 16.92 16.89
C PRO A 365 -7.73 17.35 16.73
N ALA A 366 -7.40 18.06 15.65
CA ALA A 366 -6.08 18.63 15.43
C ALA A 366 -5.72 19.56 16.61
N PRO A 367 -4.61 19.32 17.32
CA PRO A 367 -4.16 20.22 18.36
C PRO A 367 -3.85 21.59 17.77
N HIS A 368 -4.36 22.66 18.39
CA HIS A 368 -4.12 24.05 17.97
C HIS A 368 -4.47 24.32 16.50
N ALA A 369 -5.70 24.03 16.10
CA ALA A 369 -6.23 24.32 14.76
C ALA A 369 -6.23 25.83 14.41
N ASP A 370 -6.05 26.70 15.40
CA ASP A 370 -5.90 28.16 15.28
C ASP A 370 -4.45 28.62 15.00
N CYS A 371 -3.49 27.70 15.01
CA CYS A 371 -2.08 27.98 14.76
C CYS A 371 -1.66 27.71 13.31
N ALA A 372 -0.40 28.02 12.96
CA ALA A 372 0.11 27.84 11.60
C ALA A 372 0.09 26.36 11.16
N PHE A 373 -0.40 26.11 9.93
CA PHE A 373 -0.53 24.78 9.32
C PHE A 373 0.29 24.66 8.02
N PRO A 374 0.90 23.50 7.69
CA PRO A 374 0.95 22.29 8.52
C PRO A 374 1.88 22.44 9.74
N PRO A 375 1.57 21.77 10.86
CA PRO A 375 2.48 21.70 11.98
C PRO A 375 3.74 20.93 11.57
N ARG A 376 4.87 21.20 12.24
CA ARG A 376 6.08 20.40 12.01
C ARG A 376 6.01 19.11 12.81
N ALA A 377 5.67 18.01 12.15
CA ALA A 377 5.72 16.67 12.75
C ALA A 377 7.17 16.23 12.99
N VAL A 378 7.47 15.80 14.21
CA VAL A 378 8.81 15.37 14.70
C VAL A 378 8.66 14.18 15.64
N ASP A 379 7.86 13.21 15.24
CA ASP A 379 7.60 11.99 16.02
C ASP A 379 8.89 11.33 16.47
N THR A 380 8.91 10.94 17.74
CA THR A 380 10.00 10.16 18.34
C THR A 380 9.67 8.69 18.24
N ARG A 381 10.59 7.81 18.66
CA ARG A 381 10.31 6.36 18.65
C ARG A 381 9.16 5.98 19.60
N ALA A 382 8.91 6.77 20.65
CA ALA A 382 7.89 6.47 21.66
C ALA A 382 6.68 7.41 21.63
N TRP A 383 6.76 8.59 21.00
CA TRP A 383 5.73 9.62 21.08
C TRP A 383 5.42 10.28 19.75
N LEU A 384 4.15 10.60 19.54
CA LEU A 384 3.75 11.51 18.46
C LEU A 384 4.05 12.94 18.91
N VAL A 385 4.82 13.69 18.13
CA VAL A 385 5.26 15.04 18.52
C VAL A 385 5.13 16.00 17.36
N SER A 386 4.58 17.17 17.63
CA SER A 386 4.52 18.28 16.68
C SER A 386 5.02 19.57 17.31
N VAL A 387 5.74 20.36 16.53
CA VAL A 387 6.11 21.74 16.86
C VAL A 387 5.20 22.67 16.07
N VAL A 388 4.47 23.54 16.79
CA VAL A 388 3.48 24.45 16.20
C VAL A 388 3.83 25.90 16.51
N GLN A 389 3.58 26.78 15.55
CA GLN A 389 3.76 28.22 15.69
C GLN A 389 2.38 28.87 15.86
N CYS A 390 2.14 29.44 17.02
CA CYS A 390 0.86 30.01 17.42
C CYS A 390 0.93 31.53 17.55
N PRO A 391 -0.11 32.28 17.13
CA PRO A 391 -0.21 33.70 17.45
C PRO A 391 -0.16 33.95 18.96
N SER A 392 0.52 35.01 19.37
CA SER A 392 0.60 35.47 20.76
C SER A 392 0.40 37.00 20.81
N GLU A 393 0.08 37.56 21.98
CA GLU A 393 -0.25 38.99 22.15
C GLU A 393 0.79 39.97 21.56
N GLN A 394 2.07 39.56 21.49
CA GLN A 394 3.19 40.40 21.04
C GLN A 394 4.04 39.73 19.93
N GLY A 395 3.52 38.73 19.23
CA GLY A 395 4.29 38.01 18.21
C GLY A 395 3.82 36.56 18.04
N ASN A 396 4.77 35.64 17.97
CA ASN A 396 4.50 34.22 17.79
C ASN A 396 5.12 33.40 18.94
N ALA A 397 4.37 32.41 19.39
CA ALA A 397 4.78 31.41 20.36
C ALA A 397 5.06 30.09 19.65
N ILE A 398 6.16 29.43 20.01
CA ILE A 398 6.46 28.07 19.59
C ILE A 398 6.00 27.13 20.70
N ARG A 399 5.11 26.20 20.36
CA ARG A 399 4.63 25.17 21.28
C ARG A 399 5.08 23.80 20.81
N VAL A 400 5.34 22.92 21.79
CA VAL A 400 5.52 21.49 21.55
C VAL A 400 4.27 20.78 22.06
N VAL A 401 3.70 19.96 21.19
CA VAL A 401 2.55 19.12 21.50
C VAL A 401 2.99 17.67 21.33
N ALA A 402 2.75 16.86 22.36
CA ALA A 402 3.00 15.43 22.32
C ALA A 402 1.75 14.64 22.68
N LEU A 403 1.45 13.63 21.86
CA LEU A 403 0.31 12.74 22.02
C LEU A 403 0.80 11.33 22.33
N ASN A 404 0.05 10.63 23.17
CA ASN A 404 0.22 9.21 23.37
C ASN A 404 -0.14 8.47 22.06
N PRO A 405 0.80 7.69 21.48
CA PRO A 405 0.56 6.95 20.25
C PRO A 405 -0.61 5.96 20.35
N ASP A 406 -0.93 5.44 21.53
CA ASP A 406 -1.92 4.37 21.67
C ASP A 406 -3.37 4.83 21.67
N ASN A 407 -3.64 6.02 22.21
CA ASN A 407 -5.01 6.54 22.36
C ASN A 407 -5.22 7.97 21.85
N GLY A 408 -4.15 8.68 21.44
CA GLY A 408 -4.22 10.05 20.94
C GLY A 408 -4.37 11.13 22.02
N GLU A 409 -4.30 10.77 23.30
CA GLU A 409 -4.38 11.75 24.39
C GLU A 409 -3.14 12.65 24.43
N ALA A 410 -3.35 13.96 24.59
CA ALA A 410 -2.26 14.91 24.75
C ALA A 410 -1.58 14.69 26.12
N VAL A 411 -0.32 14.25 26.09
CA VAL A 411 0.49 14.04 27.31
C VAL A 411 1.30 15.28 27.69
N TRP A 412 1.56 16.14 26.70
CA TRP A 412 2.22 17.43 26.89
C TRP A 412 1.79 18.42 25.81
N ASP A 413 1.51 19.66 26.23
CA ASP A 413 1.23 20.78 25.36
C ASP A 413 1.75 22.03 26.08
N HIS A 414 2.85 22.58 25.57
CA HIS A 414 3.53 23.67 26.26
C HIS A 414 4.20 24.64 25.30
N GLU A 415 4.12 25.93 25.64
CA GLU A 415 4.92 26.97 25.02
C GLU A 415 6.38 26.80 25.46
N VAL A 416 7.26 26.53 24.51
CA VAL A 416 8.70 26.34 24.77
C VAL A 416 9.53 27.56 24.41
N PHE A 417 8.97 28.48 23.64
CA PHE A 417 9.60 29.76 23.30
C PHE A 417 8.54 30.78 22.90
N LYS A 418 8.69 32.02 23.38
CA LYS A 418 7.89 33.17 22.97
C LYS A 418 8.80 34.20 22.34
N GLY A 419 8.55 34.51 21.07
CA GLY A 419 9.33 35.48 20.32
C GLY A 419 8.46 36.54 19.66
N GLN A 420 9.09 37.35 18.80
CA GLN A 420 8.42 38.36 17.99
C GLN A 420 7.69 37.69 16.79
N ALA A 421 7.16 38.50 15.87
CA ALA A 421 6.44 37.99 14.70
C ALA A 421 7.27 37.07 13.78
N ASP A 422 8.61 37.16 13.83
CA ASP A 422 9.54 36.33 13.06
C ASP A 422 9.94 35.02 13.78
N ALA A 423 9.40 34.74 14.97
CA ALA A 423 9.76 33.57 15.75
C ALA A 423 9.46 32.26 15.01
N THR A 424 10.46 31.41 14.82
CA THR A 424 10.33 30.12 14.13
C THR A 424 11.07 29.02 14.88
N ALA A 425 10.86 27.77 14.49
CA ALA A 425 11.57 26.64 15.06
C ALA A 425 11.87 25.56 14.01
N VAL A 426 13.10 25.06 14.07
CA VAL A 426 13.51 23.85 13.37
C VAL A 426 13.63 22.74 14.40
N ALA A 427 12.91 21.63 14.19
CA ALA A 427 12.92 20.51 15.12
C ALA A 427 13.18 19.16 14.45
N THR A 428 13.91 18.29 15.13
CA THR A 428 14.24 16.94 14.63
C THR A 428 14.20 15.97 15.79
N PRO A 429 13.77 14.71 15.59
CA PRO A 429 13.82 13.72 16.65
C PRO A 429 15.26 13.50 17.14
N ALA A 430 15.45 13.38 18.46
CA ALA A 430 16.77 13.21 19.07
C ALA A 430 17.00 11.76 19.54
N ASN A 431 16.01 11.12 20.13
CA ASN A 431 16.05 9.73 20.61
C ASN A 431 14.61 9.20 20.78
N ALA A 432 14.36 8.18 21.61
CA ALA A 432 13.01 7.67 21.81
C ALA A 432 12.05 8.65 22.50
N VAL A 433 12.55 9.62 23.27
CA VAL A 433 11.73 10.44 24.19
C VAL A 433 11.88 11.94 24.01
N GLY A 434 12.82 12.39 23.18
CA GLY A 434 13.14 13.79 23.01
C GLY A 434 13.37 14.23 21.58
N ILE A 435 13.32 15.55 21.39
CA ILE A 435 13.56 16.23 20.12
C ILE A 435 14.62 17.32 20.32
N PHE A 436 15.40 17.59 19.28
CA PHE A 436 16.20 18.81 19.18
C PHE A 436 15.33 19.92 18.60
N VAL A 437 15.41 21.12 19.18
CA VAL A 437 14.72 22.31 18.70
C VAL A 437 15.72 23.45 18.61
N GLN A 438 15.86 24.02 17.42
CA GLN A 438 16.58 25.27 17.20
C GLN A 438 15.56 26.37 16.94
N PHE A 439 15.55 27.37 17.83
CA PHE A 439 14.69 28.53 17.70
C PHE A 439 15.34 29.57 16.79
N GLY A 440 14.50 30.29 16.04
CA GLY A 440 14.91 31.41 15.19
C GLY A 440 14.05 32.63 15.44
N GLY A 441 14.54 33.78 15.00
CA GLY A 441 13.89 35.09 15.15
C GLY A 441 14.48 35.93 16.29
N ALA A 442 14.00 37.16 16.42
CA ALA A 442 14.48 38.09 17.43
C ALA A 442 14.24 37.56 18.85
N GLY A 443 15.30 37.53 19.67
CA GLY A 443 15.26 37.04 21.05
C GLY A 443 15.37 35.52 21.20
N ALA A 444 15.56 34.78 20.10
CA ALA A 444 15.80 33.34 20.17
C ALA A 444 17.11 33.02 20.92
N PRO A 445 17.13 32.01 21.80
CA PRO A 445 18.36 31.58 22.46
C PRO A 445 19.36 31.04 21.43
N PRO A 446 20.68 31.26 21.63
CA PRO A 446 21.69 30.71 20.74
C PRO A 446 21.76 29.19 20.86
N GLY A 447 21.99 28.53 19.72
CA GLY A 447 22.21 27.08 19.67
C GLY A 447 20.93 26.24 19.61
N ILE A 448 21.07 24.96 20.01
CA ILE A 448 20.02 23.95 19.98
C ILE A 448 19.56 23.68 21.41
N SER A 449 18.26 23.52 21.61
CA SER A 449 17.69 22.99 22.86
C SER A 449 17.30 21.53 22.68
N TYR A 450 17.52 20.72 23.72
CA TYR A 450 16.96 19.38 23.83
C TYR A 450 15.65 19.45 24.61
N VAL A 451 14.58 18.95 24.03
CA VAL A 451 13.26 18.91 24.64
C VAL A 451 12.93 17.45 24.96
N ASN A 452 12.77 17.13 26.24
CA ASN A 452 12.35 15.80 26.69
C ASN A 452 10.83 15.82 26.95
N VAL A 453 10.11 14.99 26.21
CA VAL A 453 8.64 14.92 26.24
C VAL A 453 8.14 14.23 27.52
N VAL A 454 8.89 13.26 28.03
CA VAL A 454 8.53 12.47 29.22
C VAL A 454 8.71 13.30 30.49
N ASP A 455 9.89 13.92 30.63
CA ASP A 455 10.24 14.74 31.79
C ASP A 455 9.69 16.17 31.68
N LYS A 456 9.15 16.55 30.51
CA LYS A 456 8.58 17.87 30.21
C LYS A 456 9.58 19.00 30.46
N THR A 457 10.82 18.79 30.03
CA THR A 457 11.93 19.73 30.22
C THR A 457 12.46 20.26 28.89
N VAL A 458 12.96 21.49 28.92
CA VAL A 458 13.70 22.12 27.83
C VAL A 458 15.09 22.43 28.36
N THR A 459 16.10 21.73 27.83
CA THR A 459 17.49 21.86 28.26
C THR A 459 18.32 22.52 27.17
N PRO A 460 18.93 23.69 27.41
CA PRO A 460 19.84 24.28 26.44
C PRO A 460 21.08 23.39 26.30
N LEU A 461 21.47 23.09 25.06
CA LEU A 461 22.74 22.44 24.75
C LEU A 461 23.84 23.49 24.54
N PRO A 462 25.13 23.11 24.48
CA PRO A 462 26.20 24.06 24.20
C PRO A 462 25.95 24.85 22.92
N GLU A 463 26.26 26.16 22.93
CA GLU A 463 25.88 27.09 21.85
C GLU A 463 26.46 26.70 20.47
N ARG A 464 27.65 26.10 20.46
CA ARG A 464 28.39 25.77 19.24
C ARG A 464 28.53 24.27 19.04
N GLY A 465 27.62 23.72 18.25
CA GLY A 465 27.71 22.34 17.82
C GLY A 465 26.48 21.86 17.10
N THR A 466 26.32 20.54 17.06
CA THR A 466 25.18 19.89 16.42
C THR A 466 24.80 18.68 17.27
N GLY A 467 23.51 18.58 17.60
CA GLY A 467 22.94 17.39 18.22
C GLY A 467 22.85 16.28 17.18
N GLU A 468 23.35 15.10 17.52
CA GLU A 468 23.40 13.94 16.65
C GLU A 468 22.31 12.96 17.11
N PRO A 469 21.26 12.68 16.31
CA PRO A 469 20.17 11.79 16.73
C PRO A 469 20.65 10.38 17.10
N SER A 470 20.12 9.82 18.17
CA SER A 470 20.36 8.42 18.57
C SER A 470 19.35 7.49 17.91
N LEU A 471 19.86 6.63 17.04
CA LEU A 471 19.10 5.60 16.33
C LEU A 471 19.28 4.20 16.95
N GLY A 472 20.17 4.08 17.94
CA GLY A 472 20.55 2.83 18.57
C GLY A 472 19.58 2.35 19.65
N PRO A 473 19.79 1.15 20.20
CA PRO A 473 19.01 0.64 21.33
C PRO A 473 19.11 1.50 22.60
N GLY A 474 20.13 2.36 22.72
CA GLY A 474 20.23 3.37 23.78
C GLY A 474 19.62 4.73 23.40
N ASP A 475 19.19 5.49 24.40
CA ASP A 475 18.63 6.84 24.22
C ASP A 475 19.63 7.98 24.49
N ASP A 476 20.84 7.65 24.93
CA ASP A 476 21.93 8.63 25.02
C ASP A 476 22.27 9.12 23.61
N PHE A 477 22.49 10.42 23.46
CA PHE A 477 22.79 11.06 22.17
C PHE A 477 24.12 11.80 22.20
N LEU A 478 24.76 11.90 21.04
CA LEU A 478 26.00 12.65 20.89
C LEU A 478 25.72 14.12 20.57
N PHE A 479 26.65 14.98 21.01
CA PHE A 479 26.74 16.36 20.57
C PHE A 479 28.13 16.64 20.03
N SER A 480 28.22 17.04 18.77
CA SER A 480 29.47 17.36 18.09
C SER A 480 29.79 18.85 18.28
N GLY A 481 30.72 19.16 19.19
CA GLY A 481 31.22 20.51 19.41
C GLY A 481 32.05 21.03 18.22
N ARG A 482 32.04 22.37 18.01
CA ARG A 482 32.81 23.03 16.93
C ARG A 482 34.07 23.78 17.40
N ASP A 483 34.29 23.92 18.70
CA ASP A 483 35.44 24.66 19.24
C ASP A 483 36.66 23.73 19.48
N GLY A 484 37.84 24.11 18.98
CA GLY A 484 39.14 23.49 19.35
C GLY A 484 39.46 22.11 18.75
N GLY A 485 38.68 21.65 17.77
CA GLY A 485 38.71 20.27 17.26
C GLY A 485 37.38 19.58 17.60
N ARG A 486 36.91 18.64 16.76
CA ARG A 486 35.59 18.01 16.91
C ARG A 486 35.53 17.18 18.20
N GLN A 487 35.15 17.81 19.31
CA GLN A 487 34.94 17.14 20.59
C GLN A 487 33.54 16.53 20.59
N LEU A 488 33.47 15.22 20.88
CA LEU A 488 32.19 14.57 21.11
C LEU A 488 31.86 14.59 22.60
N LEU A 489 30.66 15.08 22.89
CA LEU A 489 30.03 15.06 24.21
C LEU A 489 28.90 14.03 24.16
N LEU A 490 28.74 13.24 25.22
CA LEU A 490 27.61 12.33 25.36
C LEU A 490 26.60 12.92 26.34
N PHE A 491 25.34 12.92 25.95
CA PHE A 491 24.22 13.37 26.77
C PHE A 491 23.25 12.21 27.00
N GLY A 492 22.66 12.18 28.19
CA GLY A 492 21.61 11.22 28.51
C GLY A 492 20.25 11.63 27.95
N PRO A 493 19.25 10.73 27.98
CA PRO A 493 17.87 11.07 27.64
C PRO A 493 17.27 12.14 28.56
N ASP A 494 17.84 12.35 29.74
CA ASP A 494 17.51 13.43 30.68
C ASP A 494 18.06 14.81 30.26
N GLY A 495 18.77 14.89 29.13
CA GLY A 495 19.40 16.12 28.63
C GLY A 495 20.67 16.51 29.37
N LYS A 496 21.16 15.67 30.30
CA LYS A 496 22.38 15.97 31.08
C LYS A 496 23.60 15.35 30.42
N GLN A 497 24.70 16.09 30.41
CA GLN A 497 25.98 15.58 29.93
C GLN A 497 26.44 14.41 30.82
N ARG A 498 26.74 13.27 30.21
CA ARG A 498 27.29 12.08 30.86
C ARG A 498 28.81 12.17 30.95
N CYS A 499 29.44 12.42 29.81
CA CYS A 499 30.90 12.52 29.70
C CYS A 499 31.32 13.35 28.49
N ALA A 500 32.60 13.69 28.47
CA ALA A 500 33.27 14.43 27.42
C ALA A 500 34.69 13.86 27.25
N GLY A 501 35.21 13.77 26.02
CA GLY A 501 36.62 13.39 25.84
C GLY A 501 37.00 12.64 24.58
N ALA A 502 36.03 12.24 23.73
CA ALA A 502 36.37 11.64 22.44
C ALA A 502 36.91 12.73 21.50
N GLN A 503 38.22 12.73 21.25
CA GLN A 503 38.93 13.67 20.38
C GLN A 503 39.67 12.95 19.26
N GLY A 504 40.05 13.70 18.21
CA GLY A 504 40.79 13.16 17.07
C GLY A 504 39.97 12.21 16.20
N ILE A 505 38.64 12.36 16.22
CA ILE A 505 37.70 11.52 15.46
C ILE A 505 37.25 12.30 14.23
N ARG A 506 37.41 11.71 13.05
CA ARG A 506 36.82 12.23 11.82
C ARG A 506 35.59 11.39 11.49
N GLY A 507 34.51 11.65 12.22
CA GLY A 507 33.31 10.82 12.10
C GLY A 507 32.70 10.88 10.70
N SER A 508 32.42 9.71 10.12
CA SER A 508 31.67 9.57 8.87
C SER A 508 30.26 10.13 9.04
N GLN A 509 29.73 10.75 8.00
CA GLN A 509 28.33 11.14 7.97
C GLN A 509 27.49 9.94 7.53
N THR A 510 26.33 9.73 8.15
CA THR A 510 25.38 8.72 7.69
C THR A 510 24.83 9.12 6.32
N ARG A 511 24.67 8.13 5.45
CA ARG A 511 24.02 8.27 4.14
C ARG A 511 22.74 7.44 4.04
N LEU A 512 22.22 6.96 5.17
CA LEU A 512 20.98 6.19 5.23
C LEU A 512 19.76 7.11 5.13
N VAL A 513 18.86 6.81 4.20
CA VAL A 513 17.55 7.47 4.10
C VAL A 513 16.76 7.22 5.38
N GLY A 514 16.05 8.23 5.89
CA GLY A 514 15.22 8.10 7.09
C GLY A 514 15.97 8.11 8.43
N GLN A 515 17.29 8.28 8.42
CA GLN A 515 18.13 8.38 9.64
C GLN A 515 18.52 9.83 9.99
N GLY A 516 18.02 10.82 9.24
CA GLY A 516 18.42 12.22 9.38
C GLY A 516 19.87 12.46 8.91
N GLY A 517 20.29 13.72 8.92
CA GLY A 517 21.69 14.08 8.69
C GLY A 517 22.47 14.01 10.01
N GLY A 518 23.72 13.53 9.97
CA GLY A 518 24.56 13.45 11.15
C GLY A 518 25.68 12.42 11.06
N LEU A 519 26.32 12.16 12.20
CA LEU A 519 27.33 11.12 12.34
C LEU A 519 26.75 9.72 12.16
N ALA A 520 27.48 8.85 11.45
CA ALA A 520 27.22 7.42 11.47
C ALA A 520 27.66 6.87 12.84
N TYR A 521 26.70 6.69 13.74
CA TYR A 521 26.94 6.11 15.06
C TYR A 521 25.71 5.36 15.61
N LEU A 522 25.93 4.56 16.64
CA LEU A 522 24.90 3.92 17.45
C LEU A 522 25.19 4.10 18.93
N SER A 523 24.15 4.41 19.68
CA SER A 523 24.16 4.42 21.14
C SER A 523 23.63 3.12 21.70
N PHE A 524 24.27 2.63 22.76
CA PHE A 524 23.87 1.47 23.55
C PHE A 524 23.76 1.89 25.02
N ALA A 525 23.19 1.01 25.86
CA ALA A 525 23.01 1.32 27.29
C ALA A 525 24.33 1.61 28.03
N ASN A 526 25.44 0.97 27.63
CA ASN A 526 26.73 1.07 28.31
C ASN A 526 27.84 1.71 27.46
N GLY A 527 27.54 2.14 26.24
CA GLY A 527 28.56 2.67 25.34
C GLY A 527 27.98 3.14 24.02
N PHE A 528 28.82 3.69 23.16
CA PHE A 528 28.43 4.06 21.80
C PHE A 528 29.51 3.64 20.82
N THR A 529 29.12 3.37 19.58
CA THR A 529 30.02 3.04 18.47
C THR A 529 29.81 4.03 17.35
N LEU A 530 30.89 4.52 16.75
CA LEU A 530 30.83 5.39 15.58
C LEU A 530 31.78 4.91 14.48
N ALA A 531 31.48 5.32 13.26
CA ALA A 531 32.38 5.16 12.13
C ALA A 531 33.34 6.34 12.04
N ASP A 532 34.64 6.07 12.13
CA ASP A 532 35.71 7.02 11.95
C ASP A 532 36.32 6.84 10.55
N ASN A 533 36.48 7.92 9.80
CA ASN A 533 37.11 7.93 8.47
C ASN A 533 38.53 8.51 8.49
N SER A 534 39.15 8.61 9.67
CA SER A 534 40.59 8.81 9.77
C SER A 534 41.37 7.61 9.19
N ASP A 535 42.52 7.90 8.57
CA ASP A 535 43.45 6.91 7.98
C ASP A 535 42.78 5.88 7.03
N GLN A 536 42.69 4.61 7.44
CA GLN A 536 42.09 3.50 6.68
C GLN A 536 40.59 3.25 7.02
N GLY A 537 40.03 4.04 7.93
CA GLY A 537 38.66 3.87 8.43
C GLY A 537 38.52 2.79 9.51
N SER A 538 37.74 3.07 10.56
CA SER A 538 37.48 2.12 11.65
C SER A 538 36.13 2.33 12.32
N LEU A 539 35.61 1.28 12.93
CA LEU A 539 34.53 1.35 13.92
C LEU A 539 35.17 1.51 15.30
N ARG A 540 34.87 2.62 15.99
CA ARG A 540 35.42 2.92 17.31
C ARG A 540 34.30 2.86 18.34
N THR A 541 34.52 2.12 19.42
CA THR A 541 33.57 1.96 20.52
C THR A 541 34.09 2.66 21.77
N PHE A 542 33.17 3.28 22.51
CA PHE A 542 33.46 4.09 23.69
C PHE A 542 32.53 3.69 24.84
N ASP A 543 33.02 3.81 26.06
CA ASP A 543 32.25 3.63 27.29
C ASP A 543 31.36 4.86 27.56
N ALA A 544 30.09 4.64 27.92
CA ALA A 544 29.12 5.73 28.08
C ALA A 544 29.34 6.57 29.36
N LYS A 545 30.09 6.07 30.35
CA LYS A 545 30.34 6.79 31.60
C LYS A 545 31.57 7.66 31.53
N THR A 546 32.59 7.21 30.82
CA THR A 546 33.92 7.82 30.78
C THR A 546 34.26 8.44 29.43
N CYS A 547 33.52 8.09 28.37
CA CYS A 547 33.84 8.44 26.98
C CYS A 547 35.22 7.94 26.54
N ALA A 548 35.82 6.98 27.26
CA ALA A 548 37.09 6.37 26.90
C ALA A 548 36.87 5.32 25.80
N GLN A 549 37.77 5.27 24.83
CA GLN A 549 37.72 4.25 23.79
C GLN A 549 37.99 2.86 24.40
N THR A 550 37.09 1.92 24.13
CA THR A 550 37.19 0.53 24.61
C THR A 550 37.65 -0.42 23.51
N SER A 551 37.32 -0.15 22.24
CA SER A 551 37.77 -0.95 21.09
C SER A 551 37.81 -0.16 19.78
N ALA A 552 38.61 -0.65 18.83
CA ALA A 552 38.60 -0.19 17.44
C ALA A 552 38.74 -1.39 16.50
N VAL A 553 37.90 -1.44 15.46
CA VAL A 553 37.90 -2.51 14.45
C VAL A 553 38.04 -1.87 13.05
N PRO A 554 38.96 -2.33 12.18
CA PRO A 554 39.09 -1.78 10.83
C PRO A 554 37.79 -1.89 10.03
N ALA A 555 37.37 -0.78 9.42
CA ALA A 555 36.19 -0.73 8.56
C ALA A 555 36.26 0.50 7.64
N ALA A 556 36.54 0.26 6.37
CA ALA A 556 36.55 1.30 5.35
C ALA A 556 35.14 1.54 4.79
N SER A 557 34.91 2.79 4.36
CA SER A 557 33.73 3.21 3.58
C SER A 557 32.38 2.90 4.24
N VAL A 558 32.28 3.11 5.55
CA VAL A 558 31.03 2.93 6.31
C VAL A 558 30.06 4.06 5.96
N GLU A 559 28.87 3.68 5.53
CA GLU A 559 27.78 4.59 5.14
C GLU A 559 26.78 4.81 6.27
N GLY A 560 26.73 3.92 7.26
CA GLY A 560 25.80 4.02 8.36
C GLY A 560 25.59 2.69 9.09
N PHE A 561 24.69 2.72 10.07
CA PHE A 561 24.36 1.58 10.90
C PHE A 561 22.85 1.35 10.92
N VAL A 562 22.44 0.09 10.95
CA VAL A 562 21.03 -0.28 11.18
C VAL A 562 21.00 -1.28 12.33
N PRO A 563 20.56 -0.87 13.53
CA PRO A 563 20.41 -1.80 14.65
C PRO A 563 19.17 -2.66 14.40
N VAL A 564 19.32 -3.98 14.46
CA VAL A 564 18.25 -4.93 14.12
C VAL A 564 18.09 -5.97 15.23
N PRO A 565 16.93 -6.62 15.34
CA PRO A 565 16.79 -7.80 16.17
C PRO A 565 17.91 -8.81 15.93
N GLY A 566 18.68 -9.12 16.97
CA GLY A 566 19.75 -10.12 16.94
C GLY A 566 21.08 -9.72 16.30
N ALA A 567 21.20 -8.54 15.68
CA ALA A 567 22.45 -8.07 15.06
C ALA A 567 22.54 -6.53 14.97
N VAL A 568 23.75 -6.01 14.77
CA VAL A 568 23.98 -4.63 14.30
C VAL A 568 24.50 -4.70 12.87
N LEU A 569 23.78 -4.09 11.94
CA LEU A 569 24.22 -4.01 10.54
C LEU A 569 25.13 -2.80 10.37
N VAL A 570 26.30 -3.04 9.79
CA VAL A 570 27.23 -2.00 9.35
C VAL A 570 27.20 -1.99 7.83
N LEU A 571 26.71 -0.88 7.26
CA LEU A 571 26.60 -0.73 5.82
C LEU A 571 27.91 -0.16 5.29
N ARG A 572 28.56 -0.88 4.37
CA ARG A 572 29.81 -0.45 3.76
C ARG A 572 29.72 -0.45 2.24
N ARG A 573 30.38 0.52 1.61
CA ARG A 573 30.52 0.58 0.16
C ARG A 573 31.76 -0.17 -0.29
N ASP A 574 31.58 -1.05 -1.28
CA ASP A 574 32.66 -1.73 -2.00
C ASP A 574 32.42 -1.59 -3.52
N GLY A 575 33.07 -0.59 -4.13
CA GLY A 575 32.77 -0.18 -5.50
C GLY A 575 31.31 0.28 -5.67
N GLN A 576 30.57 -0.40 -6.54
CA GLN A 576 29.12 -0.18 -6.78
C GLN A 576 28.23 -1.12 -5.94
N THR A 577 28.82 -1.98 -5.11
CA THR A 577 28.08 -2.94 -4.28
C THR A 577 27.98 -2.44 -2.85
N LEU A 578 26.78 -2.53 -2.27
CA LEU A 578 26.61 -2.35 -0.83
C LEU A 578 26.83 -3.68 -0.13
N GLN A 579 27.69 -3.66 0.87
CA GLN A 579 27.92 -4.77 1.78
C GLN A 579 27.18 -4.49 3.09
N ILE A 580 26.30 -5.40 3.47
CA ILE A 580 25.59 -5.40 4.75
C ILE A 580 26.34 -6.36 5.68
N ASP A 581 27.26 -5.83 6.48
CA ASP A 581 28.03 -6.63 7.44
C ASP A 581 27.24 -6.76 8.75
N GLY A 582 26.90 -7.99 9.16
CA GLY A 582 26.16 -8.25 10.38
C GLY A 582 27.06 -8.57 11.56
N TYR A 583 27.00 -7.74 12.60
CA TYR A 583 27.73 -7.92 13.85
C TYR A 583 26.82 -8.47 14.96
N ARG A 584 27.29 -9.48 15.68
CA ARG A 584 26.51 -10.19 16.72
C ARG A 584 27.32 -10.36 17.99
N LEU A 585 26.63 -10.37 19.12
CA LEU A 585 27.20 -10.83 20.39
C LEU A 585 27.45 -12.34 20.31
N ALA A 586 28.53 -12.78 20.94
CA ALA A 586 29.00 -14.16 20.88
C ALA A 586 28.11 -15.12 21.66
#